data_AF-A0A351GKC3-F1
#
_entry.id   AF-A0A351GKC3-F1
#
_cell.length_a   1.000
_cell.length_b   1.000
_cell.length_c   1.000
_cell.angle_alpha   90.00
_cell.angle_beta   90.00
_cell.angle_gamma   90.00
#
_symmetry.space_group_name_H-M   'P 1'
#
loop_
_entity.id
_entity.type
_entity.pdbx_description
1 polymer ?
#
loop_
_entity_poly.entity_id
_entity_poly.type
_entity_poly.pdbx_seq_one_letter_code
_entity_poly.pdbx_strand_id
1 'polypeptide(L)'
;GFLGGDDPAAQQEFAKHLLTASILSAPAAIICAKILYPETEKVDEKLDIDKETIGNGPLEAISNGTTDGIKLAVNVGGMILVFLAFIAMINFFLFDIIGNYTGLNETVAAATIYDGLNLQMILGYIFAPLAWVIGIDSQDMILSGQLLGEKTVINEFIAYLSLKEMITADGGAMLTNRSVVILTYALCGFSNFASIGIQIGGISSLAPNQRGTLAKLGMRALIGGTLACLMTATIAGMLFA
;
A
#
# COMPACT_ATOMS: atom_id res chain seq x y z
N GLY A 1 -8.87 1.90 17.10
CA GLY A 1 -8.77 1.59 15.66
C GLY A 1 -7.42 2.05 15.13
N PHE A 2 -6.96 1.52 13.99
CA PHE A 2 -5.60 1.79 13.52
C PHE A 2 -5.36 3.28 13.20
N LEU A 3 -6.14 3.87 12.29
CA LEU A 3 -6.06 5.31 11.96
C LEU A 3 -6.92 6.19 12.89
N GLY A 4 -8.12 5.75 13.26
CA GLY A 4 -9.05 6.53 14.11
C GLY A 4 -8.70 6.56 15.61
N GLY A 5 -7.54 6.02 16.01
CA GLY A 5 -7.11 6.00 17.42
C GLY A 5 -8.18 5.43 18.36
N ASP A 6 -8.40 6.06 19.50
CA ASP A 6 -9.41 5.65 20.49
C ASP A 6 -10.77 6.34 20.29
N ASP A 7 -10.89 7.27 19.33
CA ASP A 7 -12.15 7.96 19.03
C ASP A 7 -13.09 7.09 18.18
N PRO A 8 -14.26 6.67 18.69
CA PRO A 8 -15.21 5.87 17.93
C PRO A 8 -15.72 6.56 16.66
N ALA A 9 -15.82 7.90 16.64
CA ALA A 9 -16.31 8.63 15.48
C ALA A 9 -15.28 8.57 14.33
N ALA A 10 -14.02 8.90 14.61
CA ALA A 10 -12.93 8.76 13.65
C ALA A 10 -12.75 7.31 13.17
N GLN A 11 -12.89 6.31 14.05
CA GLN A 11 -12.86 4.89 13.65
C GLN A 11 -13.93 4.55 12.61
N GLN A 12 -15.16 5.02 12.80
CA GLN A 12 -16.25 4.81 11.85
C GLN A 12 -16.00 5.52 10.52
N GLU A 13 -15.44 6.72 10.56
CA GLU A 13 -15.10 7.50 9.37
C GLU A 13 -14.07 6.78 8.50
N PHE A 14 -12.92 6.40 9.06
CA PHE A 14 -11.90 5.64 8.33
C PHE A 14 -12.43 4.29 7.83
N ALA A 15 -13.27 3.60 8.59
CA ALA A 15 -13.90 2.36 8.14
C ALA A 15 -14.77 2.57 6.90
N LYS A 16 -15.56 3.66 6.84
CA LYS A 16 -16.35 4.00 5.65
C LYS A 16 -15.46 4.26 4.44
N HIS A 17 -14.35 4.98 4.60
CA HIS A 17 -13.42 5.24 3.51
C HIS A 17 -12.76 3.95 3.00
N LEU A 18 -12.27 3.08 3.89
CA LEU A 18 -11.63 1.82 3.52
C LEU A 18 -12.61 0.84 2.83
N LEU A 19 -13.85 0.76 3.31
CA LEU A 19 -14.90 -0.03 2.65
C LEU A 19 -15.20 0.51 1.25
N THR A 20 -15.32 1.83 1.12
CA THR A 20 -15.56 2.48 -0.17
C THR A 20 -14.41 2.24 -1.13
N ALA A 21 -13.17 2.44 -0.69
CA ALA A 21 -11.95 2.18 -1.46
C ALA A 21 -11.87 0.73 -1.96
N SER A 22 -12.26 -0.22 -1.11
CA SER A 22 -12.29 -1.66 -1.47
C SER A 22 -13.28 -1.95 -2.59
N ILE A 23 -14.48 -1.35 -2.54
CA ILE A 23 -15.50 -1.51 -3.59
C ILE A 23 -15.05 -0.85 -4.89
N LEU A 24 -14.52 0.37 -4.82
CA LEU A 24 -14.05 1.11 -6.01
C LEU A 24 -12.82 0.45 -6.66
N SER A 25 -12.02 -0.26 -5.89
CA SER A 25 -10.82 -0.96 -6.39
C SER A 25 -11.15 -2.07 -7.40
N ALA A 26 -12.32 -2.72 -7.31
CA ALA A 26 -12.69 -3.79 -8.24
C ALA A 26 -12.82 -3.30 -9.70
N PRO A 27 -13.68 -2.31 -10.03
CA PRO A 27 -13.74 -1.78 -11.39
C PRO A 27 -12.43 -1.06 -11.77
N ALA A 28 -11.77 -0.39 -10.83
CA ALA A 28 -10.49 0.28 -11.09
C ALA A 28 -9.39 -0.69 -11.55
N ALA A 29 -9.28 -1.83 -10.87
CA ALA A 29 -8.33 -2.88 -11.21
C ALA A 29 -8.59 -3.45 -12.61
N ILE A 30 -9.86 -3.67 -12.97
CA ILE A 30 -10.22 -4.17 -14.32
C ILE A 30 -9.83 -3.14 -15.39
N ILE A 31 -10.15 -1.87 -15.18
CA ILE A 31 -9.80 -0.79 -16.12
C ILE A 31 -8.29 -0.73 -16.32
N CYS A 32 -7.51 -0.62 -15.23
CA CYS A 32 -6.07 -0.55 -15.30
C CYS A 32 -5.45 -1.82 -15.92
N ALA A 33 -5.95 -3.00 -15.56
CA ALA A 33 -5.49 -4.26 -16.12
C ALA A 33 -5.75 -4.35 -17.63
N LYS A 34 -6.94 -3.97 -18.10
CA LYS A 34 -7.28 -4.04 -19.53
C LYS A 34 -6.63 -2.93 -20.36
N ILE A 35 -6.23 -1.80 -19.76
CA ILE A 35 -5.38 -0.80 -20.41
C ILE A 35 -3.95 -1.33 -20.56
N LEU A 36 -3.37 -1.92 -19.50
CA LEU A 36 -1.99 -2.40 -19.49
C LEU A 36 -1.81 -3.73 -20.24
N TYR A 37 -2.85 -4.56 -20.26
CA TYR A 37 -2.85 -5.89 -20.85
C TYR A 37 -4.24 -6.22 -21.44
N PRO A 38 -4.55 -5.70 -22.64
CA PRO A 38 -5.82 -5.96 -23.32
C PRO A 38 -6.01 -7.44 -23.63
N GLU A 39 -7.26 -7.91 -23.61
CA GLU A 39 -7.59 -9.28 -24.00
C GLU A 39 -7.49 -9.45 -25.51
N THR A 40 -6.72 -10.44 -25.96
CA THR A 40 -6.57 -10.76 -27.39
C THR A 40 -7.09 -12.14 -27.75
N GLU A 41 -7.29 -13.00 -26.75
CA GLU A 41 -7.75 -14.36 -26.93
C GLU A 41 -9.27 -14.46 -26.78
N LYS A 42 -9.86 -15.56 -27.26
CA LYS A 42 -11.29 -15.80 -27.04
C LYS A 42 -11.50 -16.17 -25.58
N VAL A 43 -12.42 -15.47 -24.93
CA VAL A 43 -12.84 -15.77 -23.56
C VAL A 43 -13.55 -17.14 -23.55
N ASP A 44 -13.16 -18.00 -22.61
CA ASP A 44 -13.94 -19.21 -22.32
C ASP A 44 -15.15 -18.83 -21.46
N GLU A 45 -16.35 -19.04 -22.00
CA GLU A 45 -17.62 -18.73 -21.33
C GLU A 45 -18.14 -19.92 -20.49
N LYS A 46 -17.46 -21.07 -20.53
CA LYS A 46 -17.87 -22.26 -19.78
C LYS A 46 -17.30 -22.23 -18.37
N LEU A 47 -18.18 -22.09 -17.38
CA LEU A 47 -17.84 -22.16 -15.98
C LEU A 47 -17.97 -23.62 -15.49
N ASP A 48 -16.87 -24.37 -15.52
CA ASP A 48 -16.82 -25.72 -14.93
C ASP A 48 -16.14 -25.64 -13.56
N ILE A 49 -16.96 -25.60 -12.50
CA ILE A 49 -16.47 -25.56 -11.11
C ILE A 49 -16.53 -26.96 -10.55
N ASP A 50 -15.37 -27.47 -10.15
CA ASP A 50 -15.25 -28.76 -9.49
C ASP A 50 -15.93 -28.72 -8.11
N LYS A 51 -17.07 -29.41 -7.98
CA LYS A 51 -17.93 -29.38 -6.78
C LYS A 51 -17.26 -30.01 -5.56
N GLU A 52 -16.17 -30.76 -5.75
CA GLU A 52 -15.39 -31.37 -4.65
C GLU A 52 -14.68 -30.33 -3.77
N THR A 53 -14.53 -29.08 -4.23
CA THR A 53 -13.85 -28.00 -3.48
C THR A 53 -14.76 -27.19 -2.55
N ILE A 54 -16.07 -27.47 -2.53
CA ILE A 54 -17.03 -26.76 -1.68
C ILE A 54 -17.01 -27.43 -0.30
N GLY A 55 -16.37 -26.79 0.69
CA GLY A 55 -16.17 -27.32 2.04
C GLY A 55 -17.45 -27.85 2.70
N ASN A 56 -17.29 -28.79 3.65
CA ASN A 56 -18.38 -29.66 4.15
C ASN A 56 -19.32 -28.99 5.17
N GLY A 57 -19.40 -27.65 5.19
CA GLY A 57 -20.37 -26.89 5.98
C GLY A 57 -19.79 -25.76 6.84
N PRO A 58 -20.63 -25.09 7.65
CA PRO A 58 -20.25 -23.86 8.37
C PRO A 58 -19.10 -24.03 9.38
N LEU A 59 -19.03 -25.17 10.07
CA LEU A 59 -17.99 -25.42 11.08
C LEU A 59 -16.61 -25.58 10.44
N GLU A 60 -16.53 -26.26 9.30
CA GLU A 60 -15.28 -26.41 8.55
C GLU A 60 -14.81 -25.06 8.01
N ALA A 61 -15.73 -24.24 7.47
CA ALA A 61 -15.41 -22.89 7.02
C ALA A 61 -14.84 -22.00 8.14
N ILE A 62 -15.42 -22.08 9.36
CA ILE A 62 -14.91 -21.35 10.53
C ILE A 62 -13.51 -21.84 10.91
N SER A 63 -13.29 -23.16 10.96
CA SER A 63 -12.00 -23.75 11.32
C SER A 63 -10.89 -23.40 10.33
N ASN A 64 -11.19 -23.53 9.03
CA ASN A 64 -10.26 -23.21 7.95
C ASN A 64 -9.95 -21.71 7.94
N GLY A 65 -10.98 -20.85 7.99
CA GLY A 65 -10.82 -19.40 8.07
C GLY A 65 -10.01 -18.94 9.29
N THR A 66 -10.18 -19.59 10.44
CA THR A 66 -9.38 -19.31 11.65
C THR A 66 -7.91 -19.67 11.43
N THR A 67 -7.64 -20.84 10.87
CA THR A 67 -6.27 -21.32 10.60
C THR A 67 -5.55 -20.43 9.60
N ASP A 68 -6.22 -20.05 8.52
CA ASP A 68 -5.66 -19.17 7.50
C ASP A 68 -5.47 -17.75 8.03
N GLY A 69 -6.40 -17.26 8.87
CA GLY A 69 -6.25 -15.99 9.58
C GLY A 69 -5.04 -15.94 10.52
N ILE A 70 -4.79 -17.01 11.29
CA ILE A 70 -3.60 -17.10 12.16
C ILE A 70 -2.31 -17.10 11.32
N LYS A 71 -2.26 -17.89 10.25
CA LYS A 71 -1.10 -17.90 9.33
C LYS A 71 -0.84 -16.51 8.75
N LEU A 72 -1.89 -15.84 8.29
CA LEU A 72 -1.80 -14.48 7.76
C LEU A 72 -1.28 -13.50 8.83
N ALA A 73 -1.82 -13.54 10.05
CA ALA A 73 -1.42 -12.65 11.14
C ALA A 73 0.06 -12.83 11.53
N VAL A 74 0.53 -14.07 11.66
CA VAL A 74 1.95 -14.36 11.95
C VAL A 74 2.86 -13.90 10.82
N ASN A 75 2.46 -14.14 9.56
CA ASN A 75 3.22 -13.70 8.39
C ASN A 75 3.33 -12.17 8.33
N VAL A 76 2.23 -11.45 8.53
CA VAL A 76 2.22 -9.97 8.55
C VAL A 76 3.06 -9.44 9.71
N GLY A 77 2.94 -10.00 10.92
CA GLY A 77 3.75 -9.60 12.06
C GLY A 77 5.25 -9.79 11.84
N GLY A 78 5.65 -10.95 11.30
CA GLY A 78 7.05 -11.22 10.93
C GLY A 78 7.56 -10.30 9.83
N MET A 79 6.73 -10.04 8.81
CA MET A 79 7.06 -9.14 7.71
C MET A 79 7.30 -7.70 8.19
N ILE A 80 6.45 -7.18 9.08
CA ILE A 80 6.60 -5.83 9.66
C ILE A 80 7.93 -5.73 10.42
N LEU A 81 8.27 -6.72 11.25
CA LEU A 81 9.54 -6.74 11.99
C LEU A 81 10.76 -6.70 11.05
N VAL A 82 10.74 -7.52 9.99
CA VAL A 82 11.82 -7.59 9.01
C VAL A 82 11.96 -6.26 8.25
N PHE A 83 10.86 -5.67 7.80
CA PHE A 83 10.92 -4.41 7.07
C PHE A 83 11.36 -3.24 7.93
N LEU A 84 10.89 -3.14 9.19
CA LEU A 84 11.38 -2.12 10.11
C LEU A 84 12.89 -2.25 10.34
N ALA A 85 13.41 -3.47 10.48
CA ALA A 85 14.84 -3.72 10.60
C ALA A 85 15.61 -3.29 9.33
N PHE A 86 15.07 -3.57 8.13
CA PHE A 86 15.69 -3.13 6.87
C PHE A 86 15.67 -1.61 6.72
N ILE A 87 14.57 -0.94 7.06
CA ILE A 87 14.47 0.53 7.05
C ILE A 87 15.52 1.11 7.99
N ALA A 88 15.60 0.61 9.23
CA ALA A 88 16.59 1.06 10.21
C ALA A 88 18.02 0.86 9.70
N MET A 89 18.32 -0.30 9.09
CA MET A 89 19.61 -0.57 8.49
C MET A 89 19.94 0.38 7.33
N ILE A 90 19.00 0.60 6.41
CA ILE A 90 19.18 1.54 5.29
C ILE A 90 19.41 2.96 5.82
N ASN A 91 18.61 3.38 6.80
CA ASN A 91 18.74 4.69 7.44
C ASN A 91 20.06 4.83 8.18
N PHE A 92 20.61 3.77 8.79
CA PHE A 92 21.96 3.80 9.36
C PHE A 92 23.02 4.10 8.28
N PHE A 93 22.95 3.45 7.11
CA PHE A 93 23.87 3.75 6.01
C PHE A 93 23.68 5.17 5.45
N LEU A 94 22.43 5.61 5.28
CA LEU A 94 22.10 6.91 4.70
C LEU A 94 22.40 8.07 5.64
N PHE A 95 21.97 7.97 6.89
CA PHE A 95 22.06 9.03 7.88
C PHE A 95 23.41 9.00 8.59
N ASP A 96 23.76 7.87 9.22
CA ASP A 96 24.94 7.80 10.11
C ASP A 96 26.26 7.70 9.36
N ILE A 97 26.27 7.03 8.20
CA ILE A 97 27.48 6.88 7.40
C ILE A 97 27.57 8.00 6.36
N ILE A 98 26.66 8.02 5.39
CA ILE A 98 26.75 8.98 4.27
C ILE A 98 26.46 10.39 4.76
N GLY A 99 25.31 10.59 5.40
CA GLY A 99 24.79 11.88 5.82
C GLY A 99 25.73 12.62 6.77
N ASN A 100 26.17 11.96 7.84
CA ASN A 100 27.08 12.54 8.83
C ASN A 100 28.51 12.75 8.27
N TYR A 101 29.05 11.77 7.53
CA TYR A 101 30.44 11.88 7.03
C TYR A 101 30.59 12.95 5.94
N THR A 102 29.55 13.16 5.12
CA THR A 102 29.56 14.15 4.04
C THR A 102 29.04 15.54 4.48
N GLY A 103 28.49 15.67 5.68
CA GLY A 103 27.81 16.88 6.15
C GLY A 103 26.44 17.13 5.50
N LEU A 104 25.92 16.17 4.73
CA LEU A 104 24.61 16.30 4.06
C LEU A 104 23.46 16.40 5.07
N ASN A 105 23.57 15.80 6.26
CA ASN A 105 22.48 15.87 7.25
C ASN A 105 22.18 17.31 7.68
N GLU A 106 23.20 18.13 7.92
CA GLU A 106 23.01 19.54 8.28
C GLU A 106 22.34 20.33 7.14
N THR A 107 22.74 20.03 5.90
CA THR A 107 22.14 20.68 4.72
C THR A 107 20.68 20.28 4.53
N VAL A 108 20.38 18.99 4.72
CA VAL A 108 19.01 18.45 4.61
C VAL A 108 18.12 19.01 5.72
N ALA A 109 18.60 19.03 6.97
CA ALA A 109 17.88 19.59 8.11
C ALA A 109 17.61 21.09 7.95
N ALA A 110 18.52 21.83 7.31
CA ALA A 110 18.34 23.26 7.03
C ALA A 110 17.38 23.54 5.85
N ALA A 111 17.28 22.63 4.89
CA ALA A 111 16.56 22.85 3.63
C ALA A 111 15.20 22.12 3.53
N THR A 112 14.95 21.14 4.40
CA THR A 112 13.80 20.24 4.29
C THR A 112 13.12 20.02 5.64
N ILE A 113 12.00 19.31 5.62
CA ILE A 113 11.25 18.91 6.82
C ILE A 113 11.86 17.71 7.56
N TYR A 114 12.96 17.14 7.04
CA TYR A 114 13.60 15.95 7.59
C TYR A 114 14.87 16.32 8.35
N ASP A 115 15.14 15.62 9.46
CA ASP A 115 16.35 15.85 10.29
C ASP A 115 17.67 15.46 9.60
N GLY A 116 17.61 14.81 8.44
CA GLY A 116 18.77 14.42 7.66
C GLY A 116 18.44 13.43 6.55
N LEU A 117 19.47 12.91 5.89
CA LEU A 117 19.34 11.99 4.77
C LEU A 117 18.82 10.62 5.26
N ASN A 118 17.60 10.27 4.90
CA ASN A 118 16.99 8.98 5.20
C ASN A 118 16.13 8.46 4.04
N LEU A 119 15.70 7.20 4.13
CA LEU A 119 14.90 6.54 3.11
C LEU A 119 13.56 7.26 2.89
N GLN A 120 12.95 7.72 3.97
CA GLN A 120 11.68 8.44 3.97
C GLN A 120 11.75 9.69 3.10
N MET A 121 12.80 10.50 3.25
CA MET A 121 13.06 11.68 2.45
C MET A 121 13.20 11.32 0.97
N ILE A 122 14.03 10.32 0.66
CA ILE A 122 14.28 9.89 -0.73
C ILE A 122 12.96 9.48 -1.40
N LEU A 123 12.16 8.66 -0.71
CA LEU A 123 10.84 8.24 -1.19
C LEU A 123 9.88 9.44 -1.32
N GLY A 124 9.92 10.36 -0.34
CA GLY A 124 9.20 11.63 -0.34
C GLY A 124 9.38 12.40 -1.64
N TYR A 125 10.62 12.71 -1.99
CA TYR A 125 10.91 13.49 -3.20
C TYR A 125 10.67 12.70 -4.50
N ILE A 126 10.92 11.38 -4.53
CA ILE A 126 10.67 10.56 -5.73
C ILE A 126 9.17 10.50 -6.06
N PHE A 127 8.32 10.31 -5.05
CA PHE A 127 6.88 10.11 -5.24
C PHE A 127 6.05 11.39 -5.07
N ALA A 128 6.65 12.50 -4.63
CA ALA A 128 5.99 13.80 -4.53
C ALA A 128 5.24 14.24 -5.81
N PRO A 129 5.81 14.13 -7.03
CA PRO A 129 5.08 14.47 -8.24
C PRO A 129 3.80 13.63 -8.42
N LEU A 130 3.83 12.37 -7.98
CA LEU A 130 2.68 11.48 -8.06
C LEU A 130 1.59 11.86 -7.04
N ALA A 131 2.01 12.23 -5.82
CA ALA A 131 1.10 12.75 -4.81
C ALA A 131 0.37 14.01 -5.31
N TRP A 132 1.10 14.93 -5.95
CA TRP A 132 0.49 16.14 -6.52
C TRP A 132 -0.51 15.82 -7.65
N VAL A 133 -0.20 14.87 -8.53
CA VAL A 133 -1.08 14.44 -9.62
C VAL A 133 -2.42 13.85 -9.12
N ILE A 134 -2.42 13.17 -7.97
CA ILE A 134 -3.66 12.65 -7.38
C ILE A 134 -4.44 13.69 -6.56
N GLY A 135 -3.99 14.95 -6.58
CA GLY A 135 -4.70 16.08 -5.99
C GLY A 135 -4.29 16.43 -4.57
N ILE A 136 -3.15 15.93 -4.06
CA ILE A 136 -2.60 16.37 -2.77
C ILE A 136 -2.11 17.82 -2.89
N ASP A 137 -2.38 18.62 -1.86
CA ASP A 137 -1.95 20.02 -1.79
C ASP A 137 -0.42 20.11 -1.70
N SER A 138 0.17 21.15 -2.31
CA SER A 138 1.63 21.28 -2.43
C SER A 138 2.38 21.26 -1.09
N GLN A 139 1.73 21.68 0.00
CA GLN A 139 2.29 21.64 1.36
C GLN A 139 2.44 20.21 1.91
N ASP A 140 1.56 19.29 1.52
CA ASP A 140 1.52 17.91 2.01
C ASP A 140 2.24 16.94 1.04
N MET A 141 2.71 17.45 -0.11
CA MET A 141 3.19 16.66 -1.23
C MET A 141 4.39 15.77 -0.89
N ILE A 142 5.35 16.28 -0.12
CA ILE A 142 6.57 15.52 0.23
C ILE A 142 6.25 14.37 1.19
N LEU A 143 5.50 14.66 2.27
CA LEU A 143 5.05 13.64 3.23
C LEU A 143 4.13 12.61 2.57
N SER A 144 3.24 13.06 1.68
CA SER A 144 2.38 12.16 0.91
C SER A 144 3.18 11.28 -0.04
N GLY A 145 4.20 11.84 -0.70
CA GLY A 145 5.15 11.08 -1.50
C GLY A 145 5.86 9.99 -0.69
N GLN A 146 6.25 10.29 0.54
CA GLN A 146 6.90 9.33 1.42
C GLN A 146 5.99 8.12 1.65
N LEU A 147 4.72 8.37 1.99
CA LEU A 147 3.73 7.30 2.23
C LEU A 147 3.48 6.45 0.97
N LEU A 148 3.38 7.07 -0.21
CA LEU A 148 3.24 6.34 -1.48
C LEU A 148 4.48 5.47 -1.79
N GLY A 149 5.67 5.99 -1.51
CA GLY A 149 6.91 5.26 -1.67
C GLY A 149 7.07 4.12 -0.67
N GLU A 150 6.76 4.34 0.60
CA GLU A 150 6.75 3.32 1.66
C GLU A 150 5.80 2.18 1.28
N LYS A 151 4.58 2.51 0.82
CA LYS A 151 3.64 1.50 0.32
C LYS A 151 4.26 0.68 -0.80
N THR A 152 4.83 1.33 -1.81
CA THR A 152 5.28 0.67 -3.04
C THR A 152 6.51 -0.20 -2.80
N VAL A 153 7.49 0.33 -2.07
CA VAL A 153 8.80 -0.30 -1.85
C VAL A 153 8.76 -1.30 -0.70
N ILE A 154 7.96 -1.02 0.33
CA ILE A 154 7.95 -1.75 1.59
C ILE A 154 6.66 -2.54 1.70
N ASN A 155 5.57 -1.89 2.12
CA ASN A 155 4.19 -2.38 2.10
C ASN A 155 3.25 -1.30 2.66
N GLU A 156 1.96 -1.50 2.43
CA GLU A 156 0.87 -0.63 2.90
C GLU A 156 0.73 -0.57 4.43
N PHE A 157 1.07 -1.63 5.18
CA PHE A 157 0.97 -1.61 6.64
C PHE A 157 1.97 -0.62 7.25
N ILE A 158 3.21 -0.60 6.76
CA ILE A 158 4.23 0.37 7.18
C ILE A 158 3.79 1.78 6.79
N ALA A 159 3.31 1.98 5.56
CA ALA A 159 2.80 3.30 5.14
C ALA A 159 1.62 3.78 6.00
N TYR A 160 0.71 2.88 6.39
CA TYR A 160 -0.37 3.23 7.32
C TYR A 160 0.15 3.57 8.72
N LEU A 161 1.19 2.88 9.24
CA LEU A 161 1.82 3.25 10.51
C LEU A 161 2.36 4.67 10.45
N SER A 162 3.10 5.02 9.40
CA SER A 162 3.64 6.36 9.21
C SER A 162 2.54 7.40 9.01
N LEU A 163 1.45 7.09 8.29
CA LEU A 163 0.29 7.97 8.20
C LEU A 163 -0.34 8.22 9.58
N LYS A 164 -0.47 7.18 10.39
CA LYS A 164 -0.99 7.30 11.76
C LYS A 164 -0.11 8.25 12.58
N GLU A 165 1.21 8.08 12.54
CA GLU A 165 2.16 8.94 13.25
C GLU A 165 2.04 10.41 12.81
N MET A 166 1.86 10.68 11.51
CA MET A 166 1.64 12.03 10.98
C MET A 166 0.30 12.66 11.41
N ILE A 167 -0.73 11.84 11.62
CA ILE A 167 -2.04 12.31 12.13
C ILE A 167 -1.95 12.61 13.64
N THR A 168 -1.20 11.81 14.40
CA THR A 168 -1.11 11.90 15.87
C THR A 168 0.15 12.61 16.36
N ALA A 169 0.86 13.34 15.50
CA ALA A 169 2.12 13.97 15.86
C ALA A 169 1.97 14.98 17.02
N ASP A 170 2.93 14.96 17.94
CA ASP A 170 3.00 15.90 19.06
C ASP A 170 3.24 17.32 18.53
N GLY A 171 2.19 18.15 18.54
CA GLY A 171 2.18 19.49 17.92
C GLY A 171 1.04 19.72 16.95
N GLY A 172 0.27 18.69 16.61
CA GLY A 172 -0.87 18.73 15.70
C GLY A 172 -0.62 17.91 14.43
N ALA A 173 -1.70 17.63 13.69
CA ALA A 173 -1.61 16.85 12.46
C ALA A 173 -0.66 17.50 11.45
N MET A 174 0.28 16.72 10.92
CA MET A 174 1.26 17.17 9.92
C MET A 174 0.66 17.28 8.51
N LEU A 175 -0.52 16.68 8.30
CA LEU A 175 -1.23 16.61 7.04
C LEU A 175 -2.62 17.23 7.19
N THR A 176 -3.12 17.84 6.13
CA THR A 176 -4.52 18.28 6.11
C THR A 176 -5.48 17.09 6.13
N ASN A 177 -6.69 17.28 6.68
CA ASN A 177 -7.74 16.26 6.66
C ASN A 177 -8.03 15.75 5.24
N ARG A 178 -8.00 16.64 4.25
CA ARG A 178 -8.18 16.29 2.84
C ARG A 178 -7.09 15.34 2.35
N SER A 179 -5.82 15.63 2.62
CA SER A 179 -4.71 14.75 2.27
C SER A 179 -4.80 13.40 3.00
N VAL A 180 -5.21 13.38 4.26
CA VAL A 180 -5.42 12.15 5.04
C VAL A 180 -6.49 11.26 4.37
N VAL A 181 -7.59 11.83 3.90
CA VAL A 181 -8.62 11.08 3.17
C VAL A 181 -8.07 10.54 1.85
N ILE A 182 -7.42 11.37 1.03
CA ILE A 182 -6.83 10.93 -0.25
C ILE A 182 -5.82 9.79 -0.03
N LEU A 183 -4.94 9.93 0.97
CA LEU A 183 -3.95 8.93 1.33
C LEU A 183 -4.59 7.65 1.86
N THR A 184 -5.70 7.72 2.59
CA THR A 184 -6.45 6.53 3.01
C THR A 184 -6.88 5.70 1.82
N TYR A 185 -7.28 6.32 0.70
CA TYR A 185 -7.59 5.59 -0.53
C TYR A 185 -6.33 5.16 -1.28
N ALA A 186 -5.33 6.04 -1.41
CA ALA A 186 -4.11 5.75 -2.15
C ALA A 186 -3.31 4.60 -1.54
N LEU A 187 -3.36 4.45 -0.21
CA LEU A 187 -2.71 3.37 0.52
C LEU A 187 -3.54 2.07 0.54
N CYS A 188 -4.84 2.12 0.24
CA CYS A 188 -5.74 0.97 0.26
C CYS A 188 -5.51 0.01 -0.92
N GLY A 189 -4.45 -0.80 -0.84
CA GLY A 189 -4.22 -1.90 -1.77
C GLY A 189 -2.84 -2.51 -1.65
N PHE A 190 -2.73 -3.81 -1.96
CA PHE A 190 -1.52 -4.62 -1.83
C PHE A 190 -0.57 -4.49 -3.05
N SER A 191 -0.45 -3.30 -3.62
CA SER A 191 0.40 -3.03 -4.78
C SER A 191 1.82 -2.65 -4.34
N ASN A 192 2.60 -3.65 -3.94
CA ASN A 192 4.00 -3.51 -3.52
C ASN A 192 4.87 -4.66 -4.09
N PHE A 193 6.20 -4.53 -4.02
CA PHE A 193 7.11 -5.57 -4.56
C PHE A 193 6.97 -6.93 -3.85
N ALA A 194 6.73 -6.94 -2.54
CA ALA A 194 6.53 -8.19 -1.79
C ALA A 194 5.27 -8.95 -2.26
N SER A 195 4.20 -8.22 -2.57
CA SER A 195 2.94 -8.77 -3.08
C SER A 195 3.06 -9.45 -4.44
N ILE A 196 4.07 -9.12 -5.26
CA ILE A 196 4.36 -9.89 -6.47
C ILE A 196 4.73 -11.33 -6.09
N GLY A 197 5.63 -11.48 -5.11
CA GLY A 197 6.05 -12.79 -4.61
C GLY A 197 4.91 -13.57 -3.99
N ILE A 198 4.08 -12.91 -3.18
CA ILE A 198 2.90 -13.51 -2.55
C ILE A 198 1.90 -14.00 -3.61
N GLN A 199 1.60 -13.21 -4.64
CA GLN A 199 0.68 -13.62 -5.71
C GLN A 199 1.24 -14.75 -6.55
N ILE A 200 2.54 -14.72 -6.90
CA ILE A 200 3.17 -15.84 -7.61
C ILE A 200 3.06 -17.11 -6.76
N GLY A 201 3.37 -17.06 -5.47
CA GLY A 201 3.27 -18.21 -4.57
C GLY A 201 1.84 -18.73 -4.43
N GLY A 202 0.90 -17.86 -4.08
CA GLY A 202 -0.49 -18.21 -3.79
C GLY A 202 -1.27 -18.66 -5.02
N ILE A 203 -1.10 -18.02 -6.18
CA ILE A 203 -1.80 -18.45 -7.40
C ILE A 203 -1.13 -19.72 -7.97
N SER A 204 0.19 -19.88 -7.83
CA SER A 204 0.86 -21.10 -8.30
C SER A 204 0.48 -22.35 -7.51
N SER A 205 -0.02 -22.25 -6.28
CA SER A 205 -0.57 -23.42 -5.58
C SER A 205 -1.91 -23.89 -6.17
N LEU A 206 -2.64 -22.99 -6.83
CA LEU A 206 -3.90 -23.30 -7.53
C LEU A 206 -3.65 -23.67 -9.00
N ALA A 207 -2.66 -23.04 -9.63
CA ALA A 207 -2.31 -23.26 -11.03
C ALA A 207 -0.77 -23.34 -11.21
N PRO A 208 -0.14 -24.49 -10.88
CA PRO A 208 1.32 -24.63 -10.90
C PRO A 208 1.97 -24.30 -12.26
N ASN A 209 1.26 -24.63 -13.35
CA ASN A 209 1.71 -24.38 -14.72
C ASN A 209 1.76 -22.88 -15.09
N GLN A 210 1.12 -22.01 -14.30
CA GLN A 210 1.03 -20.57 -14.58
C GLN A 210 2.14 -19.75 -13.90
N ARG A 211 3.01 -20.37 -13.10
CA ARG A 211 4.07 -19.66 -12.37
C ARG A 211 4.93 -18.77 -13.26
N GLY A 212 5.29 -19.24 -14.45
CA GLY A 212 6.09 -18.49 -15.43
C GLY A 212 5.32 -17.28 -16.00
N THR A 213 4.03 -17.42 -16.24
CA THR A 213 3.14 -16.33 -16.69
C THR A 213 3.02 -15.26 -15.61
N LEU A 214 2.76 -15.66 -14.37
CA LEU A 214 2.63 -14.76 -13.22
C LEU A 214 3.91 -13.95 -12.98
N ALA A 215 5.07 -14.59 -13.06
CA ALA A 215 6.36 -13.91 -12.92
C ALA A 215 6.57 -12.83 -14.00
N LYS A 216 6.20 -13.12 -15.25
CA LYS A 216 6.30 -12.13 -16.36
C LYS A 216 5.34 -10.95 -16.19
N LEU A 217 4.16 -11.20 -15.61
CA LEU A 217 3.15 -10.17 -15.39
C LEU A 217 3.34 -9.37 -14.10
N GLY A 218 4.16 -9.83 -13.16
CA GLY A 218 4.30 -9.25 -11.82
C GLY A 218 4.48 -7.73 -11.80
N MET A 219 5.41 -7.19 -12.59
CA MET A 219 5.63 -5.74 -12.67
C MET A 219 4.45 -4.98 -13.29
N ARG A 220 3.80 -5.56 -14.30
CA ARG A 220 2.59 -4.97 -14.91
C ARG A 220 1.43 -4.96 -13.91
N ALA A 221 1.28 -6.04 -13.15
CA ALA A 221 0.28 -6.15 -12.09
C ALA A 221 0.53 -5.15 -10.96
N LEU A 222 1.79 -4.93 -10.56
CA LEU A 222 2.16 -3.90 -9.59
C LEU A 222 1.77 -2.50 -10.07
N ILE A 223 2.12 -2.16 -11.32
CA ILE A 223 1.76 -0.86 -11.92
C ILE A 223 0.24 -0.72 -12.00
N GLY A 224 -0.47 -1.74 -12.48
CA GLY A 224 -1.93 -1.73 -12.61
C GLY A 224 -2.64 -1.58 -11.27
N GLY A 225 -2.19 -2.30 -10.24
CA GLY A 225 -2.72 -2.18 -8.88
C GLY A 225 -2.44 -0.82 -8.26
N THR A 226 -1.25 -0.26 -8.50
CA THR A 226 -0.88 1.09 -8.01
C THR A 226 -1.75 2.15 -8.68
N LEU A 227 -1.91 2.11 -10.01
CA LEU A 227 -2.77 3.03 -10.74
C LEU A 227 -4.24 2.91 -10.32
N ALA A 228 -4.72 1.70 -10.01
CA ALA A 228 -6.07 1.51 -9.49
C ALA A 228 -6.25 2.23 -8.14
N CYS A 229 -5.30 2.09 -7.20
CA CYS A 229 -5.34 2.79 -5.90
C CYS A 229 -5.25 4.31 -6.06
N LEU A 230 -4.39 4.79 -6.96
CA LEU A 230 -4.25 6.22 -7.23
C LEU A 230 -5.51 6.80 -7.88
N MET A 231 -6.16 6.05 -8.78
CA MET A 231 -7.41 6.48 -9.41
C MET A 231 -8.55 6.59 -8.39
N THR A 232 -8.68 5.63 -7.46
CA THR A 232 -9.68 5.74 -6.38
C THR A 232 -9.38 6.89 -5.44
N ALA A 233 -8.10 7.17 -5.16
CA ALA A 233 -7.66 8.32 -4.38
C ALA A 233 -7.99 9.65 -5.05
N THR A 234 -7.74 9.79 -6.36
CA THR A 234 -8.10 10.98 -7.12
C THR A 234 -9.61 11.22 -7.08
N ILE A 235 -10.42 10.17 -7.26
CA ILE A 235 -11.89 10.28 -7.16
C ILE A 235 -12.30 10.73 -5.76
N ALA A 236 -11.71 10.18 -4.70
CA ALA A 236 -11.96 10.63 -3.33
C ALA A 236 -11.59 12.10 -3.16
N GLY A 237 -10.42 12.53 -3.63
CA GLY A 237 -9.96 13.92 -3.54
C GLY A 237 -10.78 14.93 -4.33
N MET A 238 -11.55 14.48 -5.34
CA MET A 238 -12.52 15.29 -6.07
C MET A 238 -13.86 15.43 -5.34
N LEU A 239 -14.29 14.38 -4.62
CA LEU A 239 -15.60 14.32 -3.95
C LEU A 239 -15.56 14.84 -2.53
N PHE A 240 -14.43 14.71 -1.85
CA PHE A 240 -14.19 15.19 -0.50
C PHE A 240 -13.26 16.41 -0.61
N ALA A 241 -13.88 17.59 -0.79
CA ALA A 241 -13.24 18.91 -0.83
C ALA A 241 -13.49 19.66 0.49
#